data_AF-A0A959RIM8-F1
#
_entry.id   AF-A0A959RIM8-F1
#
_cell.length_a   1.000
_cell.length_b   1.000
_cell.length_c   1.000
_cell.angle_alpha   90.00
_cell.angle_beta   90.00
_cell.angle_gamma   90.00
#
_symmetry.space_group_name_H-M   'P 1'
#
loop_
_entity.id
_entity.type
_entity.pdbx_description
1 polymer ?
#
loop_
_entity_poly.entity_id
_entity_poly.type
_entity_poly.pdbx_seq_one_letter_code
_entity_poly.pdbx_strand_id
1 'polypeptide(L)'
;DMGKDASTSWRVIKLLPKDENANIVLSTLYIDTKNWLIQKATTTTKENGTYELRMTYGKYADWGLADKVVFRFNTKNYKLPKGITFDYDDGSDNKTNSQLKKKKGELIINYSSYVINKGLPDTVFQ
;
A
#
# COMPACT_ATOMS: atom_id res chain seq x y z
N ASP A 1 20.91 -1.39 5.40
CA ASP A 1 20.80 0.01 4.95
C ASP A 1 21.27 0.07 3.51
N MET A 2 20.54 0.73 2.61
CA MET A 2 20.94 0.89 1.20
C MET A 2 21.48 2.28 0.88
N GLY A 3 21.64 3.15 1.88
CA GLY A 3 22.06 4.54 1.67
C GLY A 3 20.88 5.42 1.28
N LYS A 4 21.12 6.38 0.39
CA LYS A 4 20.14 7.38 -0.04
C LYS A 4 19.72 7.18 -1.48
N ASP A 5 18.44 7.39 -1.77
CA ASP A 5 17.90 7.46 -3.12
C ASP A 5 18.50 8.67 -3.85
N ALA A 6 18.99 8.45 -5.07
CA ALA A 6 19.73 9.48 -5.81
C ALA A 6 18.87 10.70 -6.21
N SER A 7 17.56 10.51 -6.37
CA SER A 7 16.65 11.58 -6.81
C SER A 7 16.07 12.39 -5.66
N THR A 8 15.76 11.73 -4.55
CA THR A 8 15.04 12.33 -3.42
C THR A 8 15.91 12.55 -2.19
N SER A 9 17.12 11.99 -2.16
CA SER A 9 17.99 11.91 -0.97
C SER A 9 17.34 11.19 0.24
N TRP A 10 16.22 10.50 0.06
CA TRP A 10 15.57 9.72 1.12
C TRP A 10 16.38 8.48 1.45
N ARG A 11 16.44 8.12 2.74
CA ARG A 11 17.10 6.90 3.19
C ARG A 11 16.31 5.69 2.74
N VAL A 12 17.00 4.69 2.19
CA VAL A 12 16.38 3.47 1.67
C VAL A 12 16.70 2.29 2.58
N ILE A 13 15.65 1.66 3.11
CA ILE A 13 15.76 0.49 4.00
C ILE A 13 15.03 -0.70 3.37
N LYS A 14 15.71 -1.84 3.26
CA LYS A 14 15.11 -3.12 2.90
C LYS A 14 14.80 -3.92 4.16
N LEU A 15 13.58 -4.46 4.21
CA LEU A 15 13.05 -5.28 5.29
C LEU A 15 12.72 -6.66 4.73
N LEU A 16 13.31 -7.67 5.35
CA LEU A 16 12.98 -9.06 5.11
C LEU A 16 12.07 -9.55 6.25
N PRO A 17 11.04 -10.37 5.94
CA PRO A 17 10.24 -11.00 6.98
C PRO A 17 11.14 -11.90 7.86
N LYS A 18 10.84 -11.95 9.15
CA LYS A 18 11.48 -12.92 10.07
C LYS A 18 10.83 -14.29 9.99
N ASP A 19 9.53 -14.33 9.72
CA ASP A 19 8.78 -15.56 9.55
C ASP A 19 8.87 -16.03 8.10
N GLU A 20 9.36 -17.25 7.90
CA GLU A 20 9.50 -17.88 6.59
C GLU A 20 8.13 -18.15 5.94
N ASN A 21 7.08 -18.27 6.74
CA ASN A 21 5.70 -18.45 6.28
C ASN A 21 5.01 -17.14 5.90
N ALA A 22 5.63 -15.98 6.14
CA ALA A 22 5.04 -14.69 5.79
C ALA A 22 4.72 -14.60 4.29
N ASN A 23 3.57 -14.00 3.95
CA ASN A 23 3.22 -13.74 2.54
C ASN A 23 4.09 -12.64 1.91
N ILE A 24 4.69 -11.77 2.73
CA ILE A 24 5.61 -10.73 2.26
C ILE A 24 6.97 -11.36 1.97
N VAL A 25 7.58 -11.00 0.84
CA VAL A 25 8.94 -11.41 0.45
C VAL A 25 9.96 -10.34 0.77
N LEU A 26 9.65 -9.08 0.43
CA LEU A 26 10.54 -7.94 0.61
C LEU A 26 9.72 -6.65 0.72
N SER A 27 10.06 -5.80 1.67
CA SER A 27 9.58 -4.42 1.72
C SER A 27 10.76 -3.45 1.64
N THR A 28 10.64 -2.43 0.81
CA THR A 28 11.61 -1.34 0.70
C THR A 28 10.94 -0.04 1.12
N LEU A 29 11.47 0.60 2.15
CA LEU A 29 11.00 1.88 2.68
C LEU A 29 11.91 3.00 2.19
N TYR A 30 11.31 4.12 1.82
CA TYR A 30 11.99 5.36 1.46
C TYR A 30 11.59 6.42 2.48
N ILE A 31 12.56 6.80 3.32
CA ILE A 31 12.34 7.59 4.53
C ILE A 31 12.96 8.97 4.34
N ASP A 32 12.15 10.01 4.50
CA ASP A 32 12.65 11.36 4.67
C ASP A 32 13.29 11.47 6.05
N THR A 33 14.61 11.58 6.09
CA THR A 33 15.39 11.64 7.34
C THR A 33 15.37 13.01 8.03
N LYS A 34 14.81 14.04 7.37
CA LYS A 34 14.59 15.34 8.03
C LYS A 34 13.41 15.27 8.99
N ASN A 35 12.34 14.61 8.55
CA ASN A 35 11.08 14.52 9.30
C ASN A 35 10.83 13.13 9.89
N TRP A 36 11.68 12.15 9.57
CA TRP A 36 11.53 10.73 9.93
C TRP A 36 10.22 10.08 9.45
N LEU A 37 9.74 10.51 8.27
CA LEU A 37 8.49 10.04 7.68
C LEU A 37 8.74 9.12 6.48
N ILE A 38 7.98 8.03 6.37
CA ILE A 38 8.03 7.13 5.20
C ILE A 38 7.24 7.77 4.07
N GLN A 39 7.92 8.19 3.00
CA GLN A 39 7.26 8.85 1.87
C GLN A 39 6.80 7.85 0.80
N LYS A 40 7.50 6.73 0.70
CA LYS A 40 7.17 5.64 -0.23
C LYS A 40 7.53 4.29 0.40
N ALA A 41 6.69 3.30 0.16
CA ALA A 41 6.99 1.91 0.45
C ALA A 41 6.70 1.05 -0.77
N THR A 42 7.58 0.11 -1.08
CA THR A 42 7.37 -0.90 -2.13
C THR A 42 7.44 -2.27 -1.49
N THR A 43 6.38 -3.06 -1.62
CA THR A 43 6.30 -4.39 -1.02
C THR A 43 6.01 -5.44 -2.07
N THR A 44 6.83 -6.49 -2.10
CA THR A 44 6.65 -7.68 -2.92
C THR A 44 6.10 -8.80 -2.05
N THR A 45 5.03 -9.43 -2.51
CA THR A 45 4.38 -10.59 -1.87
C THR A 45 4.59 -11.85 -2.70
N LYS A 46 4.42 -13.03 -2.08
CA LYS A 46 4.56 -14.33 -2.74
C LYS A 46 3.50 -14.50 -3.83
N GLU A 47 2.25 -14.15 -3.52
CA GLU A 47 1.11 -14.47 -4.39
C GLU A 47 0.59 -13.30 -5.21
N ASN A 48 0.62 -12.07 -4.66
CA ASN A 48 -0.10 -10.93 -5.22
C ASN A 48 0.82 -9.92 -5.94
N GLY A 49 2.07 -10.30 -6.19
CA GLY A 49 3.06 -9.47 -6.85
C GLY A 49 3.54 -8.29 -6.00
N THR A 50 3.94 -7.21 -6.66
CA THR A 50 4.50 -6.01 -6.02
C THR A 50 3.51 -4.85 -6.07
N TYR A 51 3.37 -4.18 -4.93
CA TYR A 51 2.61 -2.94 -4.82
C TYR A 51 3.47 -1.80 -4.25
N GLU A 52 3.04 -0.57 -4.53
CA GLU A 52 3.65 0.66 -4.05
C GLU A 52 2.63 1.45 -3.23
N LEU A 53 3.06 1.95 -2.08
CA LEU A 53 2.36 2.96 -1.30
C LEU A 53 3.14 4.26 -1.40
N ARG A 54 2.45 5.37 -1.67
CA ARG A 54 2.99 6.73 -1.48
C ARG A 54 2.17 7.43 -0.42
N MET A 55 2.85 7.92 0.61
CA MET A 55 2.23 8.66 1.69
C MET A 55 2.43 10.15 1.44
N THR A 56 1.42 10.94 1.80
CA THR A 56 1.52 12.39 1.87
C THR A 56 1.11 12.80 3.27
N TYR A 57 1.92 13.65 3.88
CA TYR A 57 1.74 14.11 5.24
C TYR A 57 1.42 15.60 5.22
N GLY A 58 0.52 16.02 6.10
CA GLY A 58 0.17 17.41 6.31
C GLY A 58 -0.07 17.64 7.78
N LYS A 59 -1.34 17.73 8.18
CA LYS A 59 -1.72 18.10 9.56
C LYS A 59 -1.20 17.10 10.61
N TYR A 60 -1.05 15.82 10.24
CA TYR A 60 -0.74 14.75 11.19
C TYR A 60 0.72 14.26 11.09
N ALA A 61 1.58 15.03 10.44
CA ALA A 61 2.99 14.70 10.22
C ALA A 61 3.74 14.46 11.54
N ASP A 62 3.51 15.28 12.57
CA ASP A 62 4.18 15.17 13.87
C ASP A 62 3.83 13.86 14.61
N TRP A 63 2.72 13.23 14.25
CA TRP A 63 2.32 11.91 14.76
C TRP A 63 2.71 10.76 13.83
N GLY A 64 3.39 11.05 12.72
CA GLY A 64 3.76 10.05 11.73
C GLY A 64 2.57 9.49 10.94
N LEU A 65 1.42 10.16 10.95
CA LEU A 65 0.19 9.69 10.29
C LEU A 65 0.02 10.39 8.94
N ALA A 66 -0.29 9.62 7.91
CA ALA A 66 -0.47 10.15 6.56
C ALA A 66 -1.86 10.76 6.38
N ASP A 67 -1.93 11.93 5.76
CA ASP A 67 -3.20 12.56 5.36
C ASP A 67 -3.76 11.85 4.10
N LYS A 68 -2.88 11.32 3.25
CA LYS A 68 -3.23 10.61 2.03
C LYS A 68 -2.28 9.46 1.74
N VAL A 69 -2.85 8.36 1.25
CA VAL A 69 -2.10 7.20 0.75
C VAL A 69 -2.54 6.88 -0.67
N VAL A 70 -1.60 6.87 -1.60
CA VAL A 70 -1.80 6.37 -2.97
C VAL A 70 -1.23 4.97 -3.06
N PHE A 71 -2.12 3.98 -3.21
CA PHE A 71 -1.78 2.57 -3.36
C PHE A 71 -1.83 2.18 -4.84
N ARG A 72 -0.72 1.69 -5.37
CA ARG A 72 -0.56 1.26 -6.76
C ARG A 72 -0.21 -0.20 -6.81
N PHE A 73 -0.92 -0.96 -7.63
CA PHE A 73 -0.72 -2.39 -7.78
C PHE A 73 -0.89 -2.82 -9.23
N ASN A 74 -0.41 -4.01 -9.57
CA ASN A 74 -0.65 -4.61 -10.87
C ASN A 74 -1.95 -5.44 -10.80
N THR A 75 -2.96 -5.08 -11.61
CA THR A 75 -4.27 -5.75 -11.57
C THR A 75 -4.22 -7.20 -12.07
N LYS A 76 -3.16 -7.60 -12.77
CA LYS A 76 -2.98 -8.99 -13.19
C LYS A 76 -2.70 -9.92 -12.01
N ASN A 77 -2.00 -9.42 -10.99
CA ASN A 77 -1.51 -10.24 -9.88
C ASN A 77 -2.36 -10.05 -8.62
N TYR A 78 -3.17 -9.00 -8.55
CA TYR A 78 -4.01 -8.72 -7.38
C TYR A 78 -5.43 -9.23 -7.63
N LYS A 79 -5.81 -10.33 -6.95
CA LYS A 79 -7.21 -10.78 -6.91
C LYS A 79 -8.02 -9.73 -6.12
N LEU A 80 -8.74 -8.86 -6.82
CA LEU A 80 -9.66 -7.94 -6.16
C LEU A 80 -10.79 -8.75 -5.51
N PRO A 81 -11.14 -8.51 -4.22
CA PRO A 81 -12.30 -9.14 -3.61
C PRO A 81 -13.55 -8.82 -4.41
N LYS A 82 -14.39 -9.83 -4.66
CA LYS A 82 -15.62 -9.71 -5.48
C LYS A 82 -16.59 -8.62 -5.02
N GLY A 83 -16.52 -8.18 -3.76
CA GLY A 83 -17.38 -7.11 -3.23
C GLY A 83 -16.96 -5.70 -3.64
N ILE A 84 -15.78 -5.52 -4.25
CA ILE A 84 -15.25 -4.21 -4.66
C ILE A 84 -15.25 -4.02 -6.17
N THR A 85 -15.14 -5.13 -6.91
CA THR A 85 -15.40 -5.12 -8.34
C THR A 85 -16.91 -5.16 -8.49
N PHE A 86 -17.52 -4.15 -9.10
CA PHE A 86 -18.95 -4.15 -9.47
C PHE A 86 -19.25 -5.19 -10.57
N ASP A 87 -18.60 -6.36 -10.53
CA ASP A 87 -18.82 -7.47 -11.43
C ASP A 87 -20.06 -8.23 -10.96
N TYR A 88 -21.23 -7.61 -11.15
CA TYR A 88 -22.48 -8.36 -11.23
C TYR A 88 -22.44 -9.15 -12.54
N ASP A 89 -22.37 -10.47 -12.42
CA ASP A 89 -22.37 -11.41 -13.53
C ASP A 89 -23.75 -11.33 -14.22
N ASP A 90 -23.86 -10.56 -15.31
CA ASP A 90 -25.12 -10.41 -16.07
C ASP A 90 -25.36 -11.55 -17.08
N GLY A 91 -24.45 -12.52 -17.17
CA GLY A 91 -24.60 -13.68 -18.04
C GLY A 91 -24.37 -13.42 -19.53
N SER A 92 -23.84 -12.25 -19.94
CA SER A 92 -23.44 -12.02 -21.32
C SER A 92 -21.95 -12.33 -21.57
N ASP A 93 -21.68 -13.53 -22.07
CA ASP A 93 -20.40 -13.89 -22.70
C ASP A 93 -20.20 -13.05 -23.98
N ASN A 94 -19.51 -11.91 -23.90
CA ASN A 94 -19.06 -11.20 -25.10
C ASN A 94 -17.68 -10.53 -24.96
N LYS A 95 -16.69 -11.22 -25.55
CA LYS A 95 -15.54 -10.71 -26.32
C LYS A 95 -14.94 -9.36 -25.91
N THR A 96 -13.80 -9.39 -25.21
CA THR A 96 -12.51 -8.71 -25.55
C THR A 96 -11.44 -8.92 -24.45
N ASN A 97 -11.11 -10.17 -24.13
CA ASN A 97 -10.22 -10.48 -23.01
C ASN A 97 -8.70 -10.37 -23.32
N SER A 98 -8.30 -9.64 -24.37
CA SER A 98 -6.88 -9.48 -24.76
C SER A 98 -6.26 -8.16 -24.30
N GLN A 99 -7.05 -7.13 -23.95
CA GLN A 99 -6.55 -5.80 -23.55
C GLN A 99 -6.43 -5.58 -22.03
N LEU A 100 -6.91 -6.51 -21.19
CA LEU A 100 -6.78 -6.41 -19.74
C LEU A 100 -5.39 -6.82 -19.21
N LYS A 101 -4.46 -7.25 -20.08
CA LYS A 101 -3.25 -7.97 -19.68
C LYS A 101 -2.16 -7.17 -18.94
N LYS A 102 -2.25 -5.83 -18.79
CA LYS A 102 -1.25 -5.03 -18.06
C LYS A 102 -1.80 -3.71 -17.49
N LYS A 103 -2.94 -3.71 -16.78
CA LYS A 103 -3.42 -2.48 -16.13
C LYS A 103 -2.79 -2.31 -14.74
N LYS A 104 -2.29 -1.11 -14.44
CA LYS A 104 -1.91 -0.71 -13.08
C LYS A 104 -3.18 -0.16 -12.43
N GLY A 105 -3.55 -0.70 -11.27
CA GLY A 105 -4.62 -0.18 -10.44
C GLY A 105 -4.07 0.89 -9.50
N GLU A 106 -4.88 1.91 -9.23
CA GLU A 106 -4.58 2.95 -8.25
C GLU A 106 -5.78 3.12 -7.32
N LEU A 107 -5.53 3.09 -6.01
CA LEU A 107 -6.48 3.42 -4.95
C LEU A 107 -5.93 4.63 -4.19
N ILE A 108 -6.78 5.63 -3.99
CA ILE A 108 -6.45 6.81 -3.20
C ILE A 108 -7.27 6.76 -1.92
N ILE A 109 -6.57 6.73 -0.79
CA ILE A 109 -7.16 6.80 0.55
C ILE A 109 -6.84 8.18 1.11
N ASN A 110 -7.87 8.93 1.47
CA ASN A 110 -7.72 10.20 2.18
C ASN A 110 -8.16 10.00 3.63
N TYR A 111 -7.29 10.32 4.57
CA TYR A 111 -7.58 10.25 5.99
C TYR A 111 -7.92 11.64 6.51
N SER A 112 -9.00 11.71 7.26
CA SER A 112 -9.43 12.93 7.94
C SER A 112 -9.75 12.60 9.41
N SER A 113 -9.58 13.60 10.26
CA SER A 113 -10.04 13.57 11.65
C SER A 113 -9.56 12.39 12.49
N TYR A 114 -8.25 12.11 12.49
CA TYR A 114 -7.67 11.13 13.42
C TYR A 114 -8.03 11.47 14.87
N VAL A 115 -8.56 10.49 15.60
CA VAL A 115 -8.77 10.56 17.05
C VAL A 115 -7.79 9.59 17.70
N ILE A 116 -6.79 10.12 18.38
CA ILE A 116 -5.68 9.36 18.96
C ILE A 116 -5.92 9.19 20.46
N ASN A 117 -5.46 8.08 21.03
CA ASN A 117 -5.55 7.79 22.47
C ASN A 117 -6.97 7.82 23.05
N LYS A 118 -7.96 7.33 22.28
CA LYS A 118 -9.38 7.31 22.70
C LYS A 118 -9.66 6.38 23.90
N GLY A 119 -8.79 5.41 24.19
CA GLY A 119 -9.04 4.41 25.23
C GLY A 119 -10.17 3.46 24.85
N LEU A 120 -10.08 2.84 23.66
CA LEU A 120 -11.08 1.86 23.21
C LEU A 120 -11.05 0.60 24.11
N PRO A 121 -12.21 0.10 24.56
CA PRO A 121 -12.25 -1.13 25.37
C PRO A 121 -11.96 -2.37 24.51
N ASP A 122 -11.37 -3.40 25.12
CA ASP A 122 -10.97 -4.64 24.45
C ASP A 122 -12.13 -5.34 23.75
N THR A 123 -13.36 -5.13 24.21
CA THR A 123 -14.59 -5.67 23.63
C THR A 123 -14.82 -5.25 22.18
N VAL A 124 -14.15 -4.19 21.69
CA VAL A 124 -14.24 -3.73 20.29
C VAL A 124 -13.44 -4.62 19.34
N PHE A 125 -12.50 -5.43 19.85
CA PHE A 125 -11.57 -6.25 19.06
C PHE A 125 -11.85 -7.76 19.14
N GLN A 126 -13.06 -8.14 19.56
CA GLN A 126 -13.49 -9.55 19.64
C GLN A 126 -13.65 -10.20 18.27
#